data_AF-A0A7W5DNR9-F1
#
_entry.id   AF-A0A7W5DNR9-F1
#
_cell.length_a   1.000
_cell.length_b   1.000
_cell.length_c   1.000
_cell.angle_alpha   90.00
_cell.angle_beta   90.00
_cell.angle_gamma   90.00
#
_symmetry.space_group_name_H-M   'P 1'
#
loop_
_entity.id
_entity.type
_entity.pdbx_description
1 polymer ?
#
loop_
_entity_poly.entity_id
_entity_poly.type
_entity_poly.pdbx_seq_one_letter_code
_entity_poly.pdbx_strand_id
1 'polypeptide(L)'
;MEELNNLCQSEPNELLLAIDSFQKEILESFLVSTGNDYLASADKWLNAGPSNTAKFGGEPNKAIIYRDKLLDEVEKFICGDNRYDEDRKKISESADKSKQYIIGVMSTAIGSTMGVAGTFVAPVIVLLIMSIGKMAVNAWCEMRKEIKKPVEIGQQNERN
;
A
#
# COMPACT_ATOMS: atom_id res chain seq x y z
N MET A 1 -1.80 2.71 16.88
CA MET A 1 -2.72 1.84 16.09
C MET A 1 -3.98 2.61 15.69
N GLU A 2 -4.50 3.47 16.56
CA GLU A 2 -5.56 4.42 16.21
C GLU A 2 -5.19 5.31 15.02
N GLU A 3 -3.93 5.75 14.93
CA GLU A 3 -3.43 6.58 13.83
C GLU A 3 -3.53 5.87 12.47
N LEU A 4 -3.22 4.58 12.42
CA LEU A 4 -3.34 3.77 11.21
C LEU A 4 -4.81 3.53 10.85
N ASN A 5 -5.68 3.39 11.85
CA ASN A 5 -7.11 3.34 11.61
C ASN A 5 -7.62 4.66 11.03
N ASN A 6 -7.23 5.80 11.61
CA ASN A 6 -7.59 7.13 11.12
C ASN A 6 -7.08 7.37 9.69
N LEU A 7 -5.87 6.89 9.38
CA LEU A 7 -5.32 6.93 8.03
C LEU A 7 -6.20 6.14 7.03
N CYS A 8 -6.60 4.91 7.35
CA CYS A 8 -7.46 4.11 6.47
C CYS A 8 -8.88 4.70 6.32
N GLN A 9 -9.38 5.40 7.33
CA GLN A 9 -10.70 6.06 7.30
C GLN A 9 -10.71 7.41 6.56
N SER A 10 -9.55 7.87 6.09
CA SER A 10 -9.39 9.19 5.47
C SER A 10 -10.03 9.28 4.08
N GLU A 11 -10.45 10.48 3.71
CA GLU A 11 -10.92 10.73 2.33
C GLU A 11 -9.76 10.64 1.33
N PRO A 12 -10.00 10.19 0.09
CA PRO A 12 -8.97 10.10 -0.94
C PRO A 12 -8.18 11.40 -1.13
N ASN A 13 -8.86 12.56 -1.13
CA ASN A 13 -8.19 13.85 -1.31
C ASN A 13 -7.22 14.18 -0.16
N GLU A 14 -7.53 13.77 1.07
CA GLU A 14 -6.63 13.99 2.21
C GLU A 14 -5.38 13.11 2.12
N LEU A 15 -5.53 11.89 1.59
CA LEU A 15 -4.40 10.99 1.33
C LEU A 15 -3.54 11.48 0.16
N LEU A 16 -4.13 12.08 -0.88
CA LEU A 16 -3.37 12.73 -1.97
C LEU A 16 -2.57 13.92 -1.48
N LEU A 17 -3.06 14.65 -0.48
CA LEU A 17 -2.34 15.77 0.14
C LEU A 17 -1.20 15.31 1.07
N ALA A 18 -1.07 14.01 1.34
CA ALA A 18 -0.02 13.45 2.19
C ALA A 18 1.30 13.16 1.43
N ILE A 19 1.34 13.40 0.12
CA ILE A 19 2.51 13.21 -0.73
C ILE A 19 2.90 14.51 -1.43
N ASP A 20 4.09 14.55 -2.03
CA ASP A 20 4.58 15.75 -2.71
C ASP A 20 3.66 16.16 -3.86
N SER A 21 3.48 17.47 -4.07
CA SER A 21 2.53 18.02 -5.06
C SER A 21 2.73 17.44 -6.46
N PHE A 22 3.97 17.25 -6.89
CA PHE A 22 4.28 16.62 -8.18
C PHE A 22 3.81 15.16 -8.27
N GLN A 23 3.95 14.39 -7.20
CA GLN A 23 3.48 13.01 -7.14
C GLN A 23 1.94 12.97 -7.17
N LYS A 24 1.30 13.87 -6.42
CA LYS A 24 -0.15 14.06 -6.44
C LYS A 24 -0.67 14.35 -7.84
N GLU A 25 -0.08 15.30 -8.56
CA GLU A 25 -0.50 15.66 -9.93
C GLU A 25 -0.43 14.46 -10.89
N ILE A 26 0.65 13.67 -10.79
CA ILE A 26 0.78 12.43 -11.57
C ILE A 26 -0.31 11.43 -11.19
N LEU A 27 -0.55 11.21 -9.89
CA LEU A 27 -1.59 10.28 -9.44
C LEU A 27 -2.98 10.71 -9.91
N GLU A 28 -3.32 12.00 -9.83
CA GLU A 28 -4.59 12.52 -10.33
C GLU A 28 -4.75 12.22 -11.84
N SER A 29 -3.70 12.37 -12.64
CA SER A 29 -3.74 11.99 -14.07
C SER A 29 -3.97 10.48 -14.29
N PHE A 30 -3.39 9.63 -13.43
CA PHE A 30 -3.60 8.19 -13.49
C PHE A 30 -5.02 7.80 -13.06
N LEU A 31 -5.55 8.43 -12.01
CA LEU A 31 -6.93 8.20 -11.54
C LEU A 31 -7.94 8.59 -12.62
N VAL A 32 -7.79 9.75 -13.24
CA VAL A 32 -8.65 10.17 -14.36
C VAL A 32 -8.58 9.15 -15.51
N SER A 33 -7.37 8.74 -15.90
CA SER A 33 -7.16 7.83 -17.03
C SER A 33 -7.44 6.35 -16.73
N THR A 34 -7.80 6.00 -15.50
CA THR A 34 -8.20 4.64 -15.09
C THR A 34 -9.64 4.60 -14.57
N GLY A 35 -10.39 5.71 -14.61
CA GLY A 35 -11.76 5.76 -14.11
C GLY A 35 -11.84 5.64 -12.58
N ASN A 36 -10.87 6.20 -11.85
CA ASN A 36 -10.70 6.10 -10.39
C ASN A 36 -10.42 4.68 -9.88
N ASP A 37 -9.84 3.81 -10.71
CA ASP A 37 -9.30 2.53 -10.25
C ASP A 37 -7.94 2.74 -9.58
N TYR A 38 -7.91 2.63 -8.25
CA TYR A 38 -6.72 2.82 -7.44
C TYR A 38 -5.62 1.78 -7.74
N LEU A 39 -5.99 0.52 -7.98
CA LEU A 39 -5.01 -0.55 -8.25
C LEU A 39 -4.43 -0.42 -9.65
N ALA A 40 -5.26 -0.10 -10.65
CA ALA A 40 -4.79 0.18 -12.00
C ALA A 40 -3.91 1.44 -12.05
N SER A 41 -4.21 2.45 -11.23
CA SER A 41 -3.36 3.64 -11.08
C SER A 41 -2.01 3.31 -10.45
N ALA A 42 -1.98 2.38 -9.49
CA ALA A 42 -0.75 1.90 -8.87
C ALA A 42 0.11 1.14 -9.89
N ASP A 43 -0.52 0.32 -10.73
CA ASP A 43 0.17 -0.37 -11.82
C ASP A 43 0.73 0.62 -12.85
N LYS A 44 0.03 1.71 -13.15
CA LYS A 44 0.54 2.78 -14.01
C LYS A 44 1.77 3.45 -13.40
N TRP A 45 1.75 3.78 -12.10
CA TRP A 45 2.91 4.35 -11.41
C TRP A 45 4.11 3.40 -11.43
N LEU A 46 3.91 2.13 -11.10
CA LEU A 46 4.98 1.13 -11.07
C LEU A 46 5.59 0.85 -12.46
N ASN A 47 4.79 1.00 -13.52
CA ASN A 47 5.27 0.90 -14.91
C ASN A 47 5.88 2.21 -15.44
N ALA A 48 5.52 3.36 -14.86
CA ALA A 48 6.05 4.66 -15.19
C ALA A 48 7.48 4.79 -14.65
N GLY A 49 8.45 4.28 -15.41
CA GLY A 49 9.85 4.62 -15.16
C GLY A 49 10.08 6.12 -15.40
N PRO A 50 10.99 6.78 -14.66
CA PRO A 50 11.53 8.06 -15.09
C PRO A 50 12.09 7.87 -16.50
N SER A 51 11.94 8.88 -17.35
CA SER A 51 12.32 8.85 -18.78
C SER A 51 13.76 8.37 -19.02
N ASN A 52 14.62 8.38 -17.98
CA ASN A 52 16.05 8.04 -18.03
C ASN A 52 16.56 7.11 -16.90
N THR A 53 15.71 6.41 -16.14
CA THR A 53 16.19 5.35 -15.22
C THR A 53 15.41 4.07 -15.43
N ALA A 54 16.09 2.93 -15.35
CA ALA A 54 15.51 1.60 -15.56
C ALA A 54 14.14 1.47 -14.87
N LYS A 55 13.17 0.91 -15.59
CA LYS A 55 11.84 0.58 -15.07
C LYS A 55 11.99 -0.16 -13.74
N PHE A 56 11.11 0.13 -12.78
CA PHE A 56 11.08 -0.63 -11.54
C PHE A 56 10.95 -2.13 -11.87
N GLY A 57 11.99 -2.90 -11.57
CA GLY A 57 12.05 -4.32 -11.88
C GLY A 57 12.51 -4.75 -13.26
N GLY A 58 13.01 -3.84 -14.11
CA GLY A 58 13.73 -4.13 -15.37
C GLY A 58 12.91 -4.76 -16.51
N GLU A 59 11.74 -5.33 -16.22
CA GLU A 59 10.89 -6.03 -17.19
C GLU A 59 9.52 -5.35 -17.34
N PRO A 60 9.02 -5.18 -18.57
CA PRO A 60 7.62 -4.87 -18.81
C PRO A 60 6.72 -5.92 -18.13
N ASN A 61 5.53 -5.53 -17.67
CA ASN A 61 4.47 -6.42 -17.17
C ASN A 61 4.69 -7.09 -15.81
N LYS A 62 5.65 -6.64 -14.99
CA LYS A 62 5.79 -7.09 -13.59
C LYS A 62 5.11 -6.17 -12.55
N ALA A 63 4.45 -5.09 -12.97
CA ALA A 63 3.81 -4.14 -12.05
C ALA A 63 2.84 -4.81 -11.08
N ILE A 64 2.00 -5.74 -11.54
CA ILE A 64 1.09 -6.51 -10.67
C ILE A 64 1.87 -7.25 -9.57
N ILE A 65 2.96 -7.94 -9.92
CA ILE A 65 3.79 -8.67 -8.94
C ILE A 65 4.37 -7.70 -7.90
N TYR A 66 4.84 -6.54 -8.34
CA TYR A 66 5.40 -5.54 -7.43
C TYR A 66 4.34 -4.87 -6.55
N ARG A 67 3.17 -4.57 -7.12
CA ARG A 67 2.01 -4.04 -6.41
C ARG A 67 1.54 -5.03 -5.34
N ASP A 68 1.45 -6.31 -5.67
CA ASP A 68 1.00 -7.35 -4.74
C ASP A 68 2.01 -7.54 -3.59
N LYS A 69 3.32 -7.49 -3.88
CA LYS A 69 4.35 -7.46 -2.84
C LYS A 69 4.27 -6.21 -1.95
N LEU A 70 4.02 -5.05 -2.54
CA LEU A 70 3.81 -3.81 -1.79
C LEU A 70 2.56 -3.91 -0.91
N LEU A 71 1.47 -4.46 -1.42
CA LEU A 71 0.25 -4.71 -0.66
C LEU A 71 0.50 -5.66 0.52
N ASP A 72 1.33 -6.69 0.32
CA ASP A 72 1.74 -7.57 1.41
C ASP A 72 2.53 -6.82 2.48
N GLU A 73 3.51 -5.98 2.12
CA GLU A 73 4.25 -5.20 3.12
C GLU A 73 3.37 -4.13 3.80
N VAL A 74 2.43 -3.51 3.08
CA VAL A 74 1.41 -2.61 3.68
C VAL A 74 0.55 -3.37 4.68
N GLU A 75 0.10 -4.58 4.34
CA GLU A 75 -0.64 -5.46 5.25
C GLU A 75 0.19 -5.79 6.48
N LYS A 76 1.44 -6.23 6.33
CA LYS A 76 2.34 -6.52 7.44
C LYS A 76 2.53 -5.30 8.34
N PHE A 77 2.69 -4.12 7.76
CA PHE A 77 2.83 -2.87 8.50
C PHE A 77 1.56 -2.57 9.32
N ILE A 78 0.40 -2.58 8.66
CA ILE A 78 -0.89 -2.19 9.26
C ILE A 78 -1.40 -3.25 10.26
N CYS A 79 -1.20 -4.52 9.97
CA CYS A 79 -1.74 -5.65 10.74
C CYS A 79 -0.83 -6.16 11.85
N GLY A 80 0.25 -5.44 12.17
CA GLY A 80 1.03 -5.71 13.38
C GLY A 80 2.18 -6.72 13.23
N ASP A 81 2.72 -6.93 12.03
CA ASP A 81 3.93 -7.76 11.85
C ASP A 81 5.10 -7.15 12.61
N ASN A 82 5.81 -7.98 13.39
CA ASN A 82 6.84 -7.55 14.33
C ASN A 82 8.01 -6.79 13.66
N ARG A 83 8.26 -7.03 12.35
CA ARG A 83 9.31 -6.33 11.61
C ARG A 83 9.09 -4.82 11.53
N TYR A 84 7.87 -4.36 11.74
CA TYR A 84 7.51 -2.93 11.72
C TYR A 84 7.14 -2.38 13.10
N ASP A 85 7.44 -3.11 14.19
CA ASP A 85 7.13 -2.66 15.56
C ASP A 85 7.76 -1.30 15.88
N GLU A 86 9.05 -1.12 15.55
CA GLU A 86 9.75 0.14 15.80
C GLU A 86 9.18 1.30 14.98
N ASP A 87 8.77 1.06 13.74
CA ASP A 87 8.22 2.11 12.87
C ASP A 87 6.80 2.50 13.30
N ARG A 88 5.97 1.53 13.72
CA ARG A 88 4.68 1.83 14.35
C ARG A 88 4.85 2.55 15.68
N LYS A 89 5.89 2.19 16.45
CA LYS A 89 6.22 2.89 17.70
C LYS A 89 6.58 4.35 17.43
N LYS A 90 7.41 4.63 16.42
CA LYS A 90 7.73 6.01 15.97
C LYS A 90 6.45 6.80 15.66
N ILE A 91 5.50 6.20 14.94
CA ILE A 91 4.20 6.84 14.67
C ILE A 91 3.43 7.13 15.96
N SER A 92 3.36 6.16 16.88
CA SER A 92 2.62 6.32 18.13
C SER A 92 3.23 7.36 19.08
N GLU A 93 4.55 7.49 19.10
CA GLU A 93 5.28 8.40 20.00
C GLU A 93 5.51 9.79 19.39
N SER A 94 5.39 9.92 18.05
CA SER A 94 5.51 11.20 17.37
C SER A 94 4.43 12.19 17.80
N ALA A 95 4.81 13.45 18.04
CA ALA A 95 3.86 14.56 18.19
C ALA A 95 3.19 14.93 16.86
N ASP A 96 3.86 14.67 15.73
CA ASP A 96 3.29 14.84 14.40
C ASP A 96 2.44 13.62 14.05
N LYS A 97 1.13 13.83 14.02
CA LYS A 97 0.12 12.83 13.65
C LYS A 97 -0.45 13.09 12.25
N SER A 98 0.22 13.91 11.45
CA SER A 98 -0.20 14.19 10.08
C SER A 98 -0.11 12.94 9.20
N LYS A 99 -1.00 12.89 8.21
CA LYS A 99 -1.01 11.80 7.22
C LYS A 99 0.31 11.76 6.44
N GLN A 100 0.89 12.93 6.14
CA GLN A 100 2.18 13.06 5.49
C GLN A 100 3.30 12.39 6.29
N TYR A 101 3.35 12.64 7.61
CA TYR A 101 4.32 11.99 8.48
C TYR A 101 4.15 10.47 8.50
N ILE A 102 2.92 9.99 8.68
CA ILE A 102 2.62 8.55 8.76
C ILE A 102 2.97 7.85 7.44
N ILE A 103 2.55 8.41 6.30
CA ILE A 103 2.90 7.90 4.96
C ILE A 103 4.41 7.93 4.75
N GLY A 104 5.11 8.97 5.20
CA GLY A 104 6.57 9.06 5.13
C GLY A 104 7.29 7.94 5.90
N VAL A 105 6.84 7.65 7.13
CA VAL A 105 7.37 6.55 7.94
C VAL A 105 7.10 5.20 7.27
N MET A 106 5.85 4.95 6.84
CA MET A 106 5.48 3.72 6.15
C MET A 106 6.32 3.49 4.89
N SER A 107 6.45 4.54 4.06
CA SER A 107 7.17 4.48 2.80
C SER A 107 8.66 4.22 2.99
N THR A 108 9.25 4.82 4.01
CA THR A 108 10.67 4.60 4.36
C THR A 108 10.90 3.16 4.82
N ALA A 109 10.04 2.64 5.71
CA ALA A 109 10.16 1.29 6.26
C ALA A 109 9.95 0.21 5.19
N ILE A 110 8.87 0.32 4.41
CA ILE A 110 8.52 -0.62 3.34
C ILE A 110 9.55 -0.54 2.21
N GLY A 111 9.92 0.67 1.78
CA GLY A 111 10.96 0.88 0.77
C GLY A 111 12.28 0.20 1.15
N SER A 112 12.73 0.39 2.39
CA SER A 112 13.95 -0.27 2.91
C SER A 112 13.86 -1.79 2.86
N THR A 113 12.70 -2.36 3.20
CA THR A 113 12.46 -3.82 3.14
C THR A 113 12.54 -4.36 1.71
N MET A 114 12.11 -3.56 0.74
CA MET A 114 12.06 -3.94 -0.68
C MET A 114 13.32 -3.55 -1.48
N GLY A 115 14.27 -2.84 -0.87
CA GLY A 115 15.46 -2.31 -1.56
C GLY A 115 15.15 -1.17 -2.53
N VAL A 116 14.18 -0.31 -2.17
CA VAL A 116 13.66 0.77 -3.03
C VAL A 116 13.57 2.07 -2.24
N ALA A 117 13.75 3.21 -2.91
CA ALA A 117 13.55 4.51 -2.29
C ALA A 117 12.10 4.67 -1.80
N GLY A 118 11.91 5.07 -0.54
CA GLY A 118 10.59 5.30 0.04
C GLY A 118 9.78 6.36 -0.73
N THR A 119 10.44 7.40 -1.25
CA THR A 119 9.81 8.43 -2.09
C THR A 119 9.17 7.86 -3.35
N PHE A 120 9.73 6.80 -3.93
CA PHE A 120 9.14 6.12 -5.10
C PHE A 120 7.92 5.27 -4.71
N VAL A 121 7.92 4.72 -3.49
CA VAL A 121 6.88 3.81 -3.01
C VAL A 121 5.68 4.55 -2.41
N ALA A 122 5.88 5.76 -1.89
CA ALA A 122 4.83 6.54 -1.21
C ALA A 122 3.53 6.70 -2.03
N PRO A 123 3.58 7.03 -3.34
CA PRO A 123 2.36 7.18 -4.14
C PRO A 123 1.59 5.87 -4.29
N VAL A 124 2.31 4.73 -4.37
CA VAL A 124 1.68 3.41 -4.42
C VAL A 124 1.02 3.08 -3.09
N ILE A 125 1.68 3.36 -1.95
CA ILE A 125 1.09 3.15 -0.63
C ILE A 125 -0.19 3.95 -0.47
N VAL A 126 -0.22 5.22 -0.91
CA VAL A 126 -1.44 6.05 -0.89
C VAL A 126 -2.58 5.39 -1.66
N LEU A 127 -2.32 4.93 -2.89
CA LEU A 127 -3.33 4.24 -3.71
C LEU A 127 -3.80 2.93 -3.07
N LEU A 128 -2.89 2.17 -2.46
CA LEU A 128 -3.25 0.95 -1.75
C LEU A 128 -4.14 1.26 -0.54
N ILE A 129 -3.83 2.29 0.25
CA ILE A 129 -4.70 2.72 1.36
C ILE A 129 -6.06 3.18 0.85
N MET A 130 -6.12 3.94 -0.24
CA MET A 130 -7.40 4.30 -0.88
C MET A 130 -8.20 3.07 -1.31
N SER A 131 -7.52 2.02 -1.80
CA SER A 131 -8.17 0.76 -2.20
C SER A 131 -8.70 -0.07 -1.03
N ILE A 132 -8.11 0.07 0.16
CA ILE A 132 -8.69 -0.47 1.41
C ILE A 132 -10.01 0.23 1.71
N GLY A 133 -10.10 1.51 1.35
CA GLY A 133 -11.25 2.37 1.62
C GLY A 133 -11.48 2.53 3.12
N LYS A 134 -12.70 2.90 3.49
CA LYS A 134 -13.09 3.13 4.89
C LYS A 134 -13.36 1.85 5.68
N MET A 135 -12.67 0.75 5.36
CA MET A 135 -12.73 -0.46 6.18
C MET A 135 -11.97 -0.25 7.49
N ALA A 136 -12.51 -0.77 8.59
CA ALA A 136 -11.78 -0.81 9.85
C ALA A 136 -10.53 -1.71 9.69
N VAL A 137 -9.39 -1.27 10.22
CA VAL A 137 -8.10 -1.99 10.07
C VAL A 137 -8.22 -3.46 10.46
N ASN A 138 -8.84 -3.76 11.60
CA ASN A 138 -9.01 -5.13 12.07
C ASN A 138 -9.84 -5.99 11.10
N ALA A 139 -10.91 -5.44 10.52
CA ALA A 139 -11.74 -6.15 9.56
C ALA A 139 -10.97 -6.43 8.26
N TRP A 140 -10.19 -5.45 7.79
CA TRP A 140 -9.34 -5.64 6.61
C TRP A 140 -8.26 -6.69 6.86
N CYS A 141 -7.60 -6.67 8.02
CA CYS A 141 -6.58 -7.67 8.38
C CYS A 141 -7.14 -9.09 8.45
N GLU A 142 -8.32 -9.31 9.02
CA GLU A 142 -8.97 -10.62 9.02
C GLU A 142 -9.35 -11.08 7.60
N MET A 143 -9.94 -10.19 6.79
CA MET A 143 -10.24 -10.49 5.39
C MET A 143 -8.98 -10.89 4.60
N ARG A 144 -7.86 -10.21 4.82
CA ARG A 144 -6.58 -10.55 4.17
C ARG A 144 -6.07 -11.93 4.56
N LYS A 145 -6.23 -12.33 5.83
CA LYS A 145 -5.91 -13.70 6.28
C LYS A 145 -6.78 -14.73 5.55
N GLU A 146 -8.08 -14.46 5.38
CA GLU A 146 -8.99 -15.36 4.67
C GLU A 146 -8.64 -15.51 3.19
N ILE A 147 -8.35 -14.41 2.49
CA ILE A 147 -7.93 -14.42 1.08
C ILE A 147 -6.66 -15.27 0.87
N LYS A 148 -5.77 -15.28 1.86
CA LYS A 148 -4.50 -16.01 1.80
C LYS A 148 -4.60 -17.47 2.25
N LYS A 149 -5.71 -17.90 2.87
CA LYS A 149 -5.90 -19.33 3.17
C LYS A 149 -5.99 -20.09 1.84
N PRO A 150 -5.20 -21.15 1.64
CA PRO A 150 -5.43 -22.03 0.52
C PRO A 150 -6.87 -22.55 0.62
N VAL A 151 -7.61 -22.52 -0.48
CA VAL A 151 -8.92 -23.16 -0.55
C VAL A 151 -8.72 -24.62 -0.16
N GLU A 152 -9.18 -25.00 1.03
CA GLU A 152 -9.26 -26.40 1.42
C GLU A 152 -10.29 -27.05 0.49
N ILE A 153 -9.82 -27.56 -0.65
CA ILE A 153 -10.63 -28.42 -1.52
C ILE A 153 -10.90 -29.66 -0.68
N GLY A 154 -12.10 -29.71 -0.08
CA GLY A 154 -12.55 -30.81 0.74
C GLY A 154 -12.37 -32.12 -0.02
N GLN A 155 -11.48 -32.98 0.49
CA GLN A 155 -11.44 -34.38 0.15
C GLN A 155 -12.71 -35.04 0.69
N GLN A 156 -13.80 -35.01 -0.08
CA GLN A 156 -14.85 -36.01 0.04
C GLN A 156 -14.49 -37.16 -0.89
N ASN A 157 -13.58 -38.01 -0.41
CA ASN A 157 -13.46 -39.38 -0.87
C ASN A 157 -13.88 -40.30 0.29
N GLU A 158 -14.63 -41.34 -0.06
CA GLU A 158 -14.98 -42.54 0.72
C GLU A 158 -16.19 -42.49 1.66
N ARG A 159 -17.35 -42.89 1.12
CA ARG A 159 -18.06 -44.11 1.54
C ARG A 159 -19.29 -44.38 0.66
N ASN A 160 -19.17 -45.36 -0.23
CA ASN A 160 -20.09 -46.50 -0.40
C ASN A 160 -19.55 -47.48 -1.44
#